data_AF-A0A2N2GT67-F1
#
_entry.id   AF-A0A2N2GT67-F1
#
_cell.length_a   1.000
_cell.length_b   1.000
_cell.length_c   1.000
_cell.angle_alpha   90.00
_cell.angle_beta   90.00
_cell.angle_gamma   90.00
#
_symmetry.space_group_name_H-M   'P 1'
#
loop_
_entity.id
_entity.type
_entity.pdbx_description
1 polymer ?
#
loop_
_entity_poly.entity_id
_entity_poly.type
_entity_poly.pdbx_seq_one_letter_code
_entity_poly.pdbx_strand_id
1 'polypeptide(L)'
;MAATESSAKIKTAMAAMKDEAAKLGAPKIEGGSLFFGTSKINDNYALVDSLKAKFGCTATFFMKKGDAFVRVSTNVMKDGKRAVGTPLDPSGPAIAAIRQGNAFYGMVDILGKLYDTGYEPIKNAGGEIIGVYYIGYLME
;
A
#
# COMPACT_ATOMS: atom_id res chain seq x y z
N MET A 1 6.89 -17.19 18.65
CA MET A 1 6.18 -16.64 17.48
C MET A 1 7.24 -16.16 16.50
N ALA A 2 7.47 -16.90 15.41
CA ALA A 2 8.44 -16.52 14.41
C ALA A 2 7.92 -15.27 13.69
N ALA A 3 8.48 -14.10 14.00
CA ALA A 3 8.48 -13.02 13.05
C ALA A 3 9.28 -13.54 11.85
N THR A 4 8.57 -13.96 10.80
CA THR A 4 9.16 -14.37 9.53
C THR A 4 10.13 -13.27 9.08
N GLU A 5 11.27 -13.63 8.49
CA GLU A 5 12.22 -12.65 7.92
C GLU A 5 11.53 -11.60 7.03
N SER A 6 10.47 -12.03 6.35
CA SER A 6 9.58 -11.20 5.55
C SER A 6 8.95 -10.06 6.36
N SER A 7 8.54 -10.25 7.62
CA SER A 7 7.98 -9.18 8.45
C SER A 7 8.97 -8.03 8.68
N ALA A 8 10.26 -8.34 8.88
CA ALA A 8 11.30 -7.33 9.04
C ALA A 8 11.51 -6.58 7.72
N LYS A 9 11.61 -7.30 6.60
CA LYS A 9 11.75 -6.71 5.26
C LYS A 9 10.56 -5.81 4.89
N ILE A 10 9.33 -6.26 5.19
CA ILE A 10 8.10 -5.49 5.00
C ILE A 10 8.17 -4.19 5.77
N LYS A 11 8.53 -4.21 7.05
CA LYS A 11 8.65 -3.00 7.88
C LYS A 11 9.70 -2.03 7.32
N THR A 12 10.84 -2.54 6.87
CA THR A 12 11.89 -1.71 6.25
C THR A 12 11.41 -1.07 4.95
N ALA A 13 10.83 -1.85 4.04
CA ALA A 13 10.30 -1.33 2.78
C ALA A 13 9.12 -0.38 3.00
N MET A 14 8.27 -0.64 3.99
CA MET A 14 7.17 0.24 4.39
C MET A 14 7.68 1.56 4.95
N ALA A 15 8.70 1.54 5.80
CA ALA A 15 9.35 2.75 6.29
C ALA A 15 9.93 3.57 5.14
N ALA A 16 10.63 2.92 4.20
CA ALA A 16 11.15 3.59 3.01
C ALA A 16 10.05 4.16 2.11
N MET A 17 8.94 3.45 1.93
CA MET A 17 7.77 3.92 1.17
C MET A 17 7.18 5.19 1.79
N LYS A 18 7.00 5.19 3.12
CA LYS A 18 6.49 6.35 3.86
C LYS A 18 7.46 7.53 3.79
N ASP A 19 8.76 7.28 3.92
CA ASP A 19 9.79 8.31 3.82
C ASP A 19 9.84 8.95 2.43
N GLU A 20 9.87 8.14 1.36
CA GLU A 20 9.84 8.62 -0.02
C GLU A 20 8.55 9.41 -0.29
N ALA A 21 7.41 8.94 0.22
CA ALA A 21 6.14 9.63 0.05
C ALA A 21 6.09 10.94 0.86
N ALA A 22 6.61 10.96 2.09
CA ALA A 22 6.69 12.16 2.92
C ALA A 22 7.60 13.24 2.32
N LYS A 23 8.66 12.85 1.59
CA LYS A 23 9.50 13.79 0.83
C LYS A 23 8.74 14.52 -0.28
N LEU A 24 7.72 13.88 -0.86
CA LEU A 24 6.85 14.52 -1.86
C LEU A 24 5.91 15.55 -1.19
N GLY A 25 5.52 15.31 0.06
CA GLY A 25 4.78 16.23 0.91
C GLY A 25 3.65 15.54 1.68
N ALA A 26 2.77 16.33 2.28
CA ALA A 26 1.63 15.80 3.02
C ALA A 26 0.64 15.09 2.08
N PRO A 27 0.09 13.92 2.47
CA PRO A 27 -0.90 13.23 1.66
C PRO A 27 -2.23 13.98 1.68
N LYS A 28 -2.83 14.16 0.50
CA LYS A 28 -4.14 14.79 0.30
C LYS A 28 -4.92 14.08 -0.80
N ILE A 29 -6.24 14.12 -0.70
CA ILE A 29 -7.14 13.71 -1.80
C ILE A 29 -7.67 14.96 -2.47
N GLU A 30 -7.45 15.07 -3.77
CA GLU A 30 -7.90 16.21 -4.56
C GLU A 30 -8.44 15.70 -5.90
N GLY A 31 -9.66 16.10 -6.29
CA GLY A 31 -10.27 15.66 -7.55
C GLY A 31 -10.39 14.14 -7.72
N GLY A 32 -10.49 13.38 -6.63
CA GLY A 32 -10.54 11.91 -6.68
C GLY A 32 -9.20 11.24 -7.00
N SER A 33 -8.08 11.94 -6.78
CA SER A 33 -6.73 11.36 -6.86
C SER A 33 -5.97 11.59 -5.54
N LEU A 34 -5.12 10.63 -5.20
CA LEU A 34 -4.18 10.74 -4.09
C LEU A 34 -2.96 11.54 -4.55
N PHE A 35 -2.65 12.58 -3.79
CA PHE A 35 -1.46 13.40 -3.96
C PHE A 35 -0.62 13.36 -2.69
N PHE A 36 0.69 13.49 -2.86
CA PHE A 36 1.61 13.83 -1.78
C PHE A 36 2.26 15.15 -2.14
N GLY A 37 1.97 16.19 -1.36
CA GLY A 37 2.32 17.57 -1.71
C GLY A 37 1.75 17.96 -3.09
N THR A 38 2.63 18.14 -4.07
CA THR A 38 2.27 18.49 -5.46
C THR A 38 2.30 17.29 -6.40
N SER A 39 2.74 16.12 -5.94
CA SER A 39 2.90 14.93 -6.76
C SER A 39 1.67 14.04 -6.73
N LYS A 40 1.11 13.76 -7.91
CA LYS A 40 0.01 12.79 -8.09
C LYS A 40 0.56 11.37 -7.95
N ILE A 41 -0.08 10.56 -7.11
CA ILE A 41 0.25 9.13 -6.92
C ILE A 41 -0.55 8.23 -7.84
N ASN A 42 -1.79 8.60 -8.15
CA ASN A 42 -2.59 7.86 -9.12
C ASN A 42 -1.83 7.74 -10.45
N ASP A 43 -1.70 6.50 -10.95
CA ASP A 43 -0.95 6.16 -12.17
C ASP A 43 0.54 6.51 -12.12
N ASN A 44 1.08 6.88 -10.95
CA ASN A 44 2.49 7.15 -10.76
C ASN A 44 3.16 5.95 -10.11
N TYR A 45 3.99 5.27 -10.88
CA TYR A 45 4.60 4.02 -10.48
C TYR A 45 6.07 4.16 -10.06
N ALA A 46 6.65 5.36 -10.16
CA ALA A 46 8.07 5.57 -9.90
C ALA A 46 8.48 5.13 -8.48
N LEU A 47 7.65 5.44 -7.49
CA LEU A 47 7.91 5.08 -6.09
C LEU A 47 7.76 3.57 -5.86
N VAL A 48 6.66 2.96 -6.34
CA VAL A 48 6.43 1.52 -6.16
C VAL A 48 7.45 0.66 -6.93
N ASP A 49 7.88 1.07 -8.12
CA ASP A 49 8.93 0.37 -8.87
C ASP A 49 10.31 0.56 -8.22
N SER A 50 10.61 1.76 -7.68
CA SER A 50 11.84 1.98 -6.92
C SER A 50 11.93 1.07 -5.70
N LEU A 51 10.83 0.88 -4.97
CA LEU A 51 10.78 -0.06 -3.84
C LEU A 51 10.99 -1.51 -4.28
N LYS A 52 10.40 -1.91 -5.41
CA LYS A 52 10.63 -3.24 -6.00
C LYS A 52 12.09 -3.46 -6.33
N ALA A 53 12.74 -2.48 -6.97
CA ALA A 53 14.15 -2.57 -7.34
C ALA A 53 15.08 -2.57 -6.10
N LYS A 54 14.77 -1.79 -5.06
CA LYS A 54 15.59 -1.68 -3.84
C LYS A 54 15.41 -2.86 -2.89
N PHE A 55 14.18 -3.34 -2.71
CA PHE A 55 13.82 -4.30 -1.65
C PHE A 55 13.28 -5.64 -2.15
N GLY A 56 13.06 -5.79 -3.46
CA GLY A 56 12.42 -6.98 -4.03
C GLY A 56 10.94 -7.14 -3.64
N CYS A 57 10.31 -6.09 -3.10
CA CYS A 57 8.93 -6.15 -2.62
C CYS A 57 7.92 -5.70 -3.68
N THR A 58 6.69 -6.17 -3.52
CA THR A 58 5.53 -5.53 -4.13
C THR A 58 5.06 -4.36 -3.28
N ALA A 59 4.69 -3.25 -3.90
CA ALA A 59 4.25 -2.03 -3.24
C ALA A 59 3.00 -1.50 -3.93
N THR A 60 2.04 -1.04 -3.13
CA THR A 60 0.75 -0.53 -3.61
C THR A 60 0.27 0.63 -2.76
N PHE A 61 -0.20 1.67 -3.41
CA PHE A 61 -0.99 2.74 -2.81
C PHE A 61 -2.46 2.47 -3.06
N PHE A 62 -3.22 2.43 -1.99
CA PHE A 62 -4.67 2.49 -2.06
C PHE A 62 -5.16 3.87 -1.66
N MET A 63 -6.17 4.35 -2.38
CA MET A 63 -6.87 5.58 -2.09
C MET A 63 -8.24 5.27 -1.52
N LYS A 64 -8.63 5.95 -0.45
CA LYS A 64 -9.99 5.87 0.07
C LYS A 64 -10.96 6.49 -0.93
N LYS A 65 -11.98 5.74 -1.32
CA LYS A 65 -13.08 6.16 -2.20
C LYS A 65 -14.40 5.76 -1.53
N GLY A 66 -15.02 6.69 -0.82
CA GLY A 66 -16.13 6.39 0.08
C GLY A 66 -15.66 5.49 1.24
N ASP A 67 -16.28 4.31 1.37
CA ASP A 67 -15.97 3.30 2.39
C ASP A 67 -14.96 2.24 1.94
N ALA A 68 -14.57 2.27 0.66
CA ALA A 68 -13.67 1.32 0.04
C ALA A 68 -12.28 1.93 -0.22
N PHE A 69 -11.28 1.08 -0.41
CA PHE A 69 -9.92 1.47 -0.76
C PHE A 69 -9.58 0.93 -2.12
N VAL A 70 -9.24 1.78 -3.07
CA VAL A 70 -8.99 1.39 -4.47
C VAL A 70 -7.52 1.50 -4.77
N ARG A 71 -6.93 0.49 -5.42
CA ARG A 71 -5.54 0.55 -5.89
C ARG A 71 -5.39 1.67 -6.91
N VAL A 72 -4.58 2.67 -6.60
CA VAL A 72 -4.32 3.80 -7.49
C VAL A 72 -2.91 3.74 -8.10
N SER A 73 -1.98 3.08 -7.43
CA SER A 73 -0.64 2.81 -7.96
C SER A 73 -0.12 1.51 -7.37
N THR A 74 0.31 0.58 -8.20
CA THR A 74 0.84 -0.73 -7.77
C THR A 74 1.90 -1.22 -8.73
N ASN A 75 2.89 -1.95 -8.19
CA ASN A 75 3.82 -2.73 -9.00
C ASN A 75 3.40 -4.22 -9.12
N VAL A 76 2.27 -4.60 -8.52
CA VAL A 76 1.72 -5.95 -8.60
C VAL A 76 1.18 -6.16 -10.01
N MET A 77 1.73 -7.16 -10.69
CA MET A 77 1.32 -7.56 -12.03
C MET A 77 0.31 -8.71 -11.94
N LYS A 78 -0.83 -8.54 -12.60
CA LYS A 78 -1.88 -9.54 -12.83
C LYS A 78 -2.03 -9.71 -14.34
N ASP A 79 -1.83 -10.92 -14.84
CA ASP A 79 -2.00 -11.24 -16.27
C ASP A 79 -1.23 -10.28 -17.22
N GLY A 80 0.01 -9.92 -16.84
CA GLY A 80 0.86 -9.00 -17.61
C GLY A 80 0.49 -7.51 -17.50
N LYS A 81 -0.53 -7.15 -16.72
CA LYS A 81 -0.95 -5.75 -16.47
C LYS A 81 -0.88 -5.41 -14.99
N ARG A 82 -0.73 -4.14 -14.63
CA ARG A 82 -0.79 -3.74 -13.22
C ARG A 82 -2.21 -3.89 -12.68
N ALA A 83 -2.34 -4.39 -11.45
CA ALA A 83 -3.64 -4.56 -10.78
C ALA A 83 -4.21 -3.22 -10.25
N VAL A 84 -4.13 -2.14 -11.03
CA VAL A 84 -4.69 -0.83 -10.69
C VAL A 84 -6.21 -0.86 -10.85
N GLY A 85 -6.93 -0.10 -10.02
CA GLY A 85 -8.39 0.01 -10.06
C GLY A 85 -9.14 -1.08 -9.29
N THR A 86 -8.45 -2.14 -8.81
CA THR A 86 -9.12 -3.15 -7.98
C THR A 86 -9.29 -2.63 -6.56
N PRO A 87 -10.47 -2.83 -5.92
CA PRO A 87 -10.64 -2.52 -4.52
C PRO A 87 -9.82 -3.48 -3.64
N LEU A 88 -9.37 -3.00 -2.48
CA LEU A 88 -8.93 -3.83 -1.37
C LEU A 88 -10.14 -4.64 -0.88
N ASP A 89 -9.89 -5.87 -0.45
CA ASP A 89 -10.93 -6.71 0.12
C ASP A 89 -11.62 -6.00 1.31
N PRO A 90 -12.92 -5.69 1.23
CA PRO A 90 -13.63 -4.92 2.24
C PRO A 90 -13.98 -5.74 3.49
N SER A 91 -13.81 -7.06 3.45
CA SER A 91 -14.05 -8.00 4.55
C SER A 91 -12.75 -8.59 5.11
N GLY A 92 -11.60 -8.22 4.56
CA GLY A 92 -10.30 -8.72 4.98
C GLY A 92 -9.86 -8.22 6.37
N PRO A 93 -8.97 -8.96 7.04
CA PRO A 93 -8.43 -8.54 8.34
C PRO A 93 -7.60 -7.25 8.23
N ALA A 94 -6.95 -7.02 7.08
CA ALA A 94 -6.20 -5.81 6.80
C ALA A 94 -7.08 -4.55 6.87
N ILE A 95 -8.22 -4.55 6.17
CA ILE A 95 -9.11 -3.38 6.15
C ILE A 95 -9.73 -3.11 7.53
N ALA A 96 -10.02 -4.14 8.31
CA ALA A 96 -10.53 -3.99 9.67
C ALA A 96 -9.54 -3.25 10.57
N ALA A 97 -8.25 -3.63 10.53
CA ALA A 97 -7.19 -2.95 11.25
C ALA A 97 -6.98 -1.51 10.75
N ILE A 98 -6.94 -1.31 9.43
CA ILE A 98 -6.81 0.02 8.81
C ILE A 98 -7.94 0.95 9.25
N ARG A 99 -9.18 0.48 9.27
CA ARG A 99 -10.35 1.25 9.70
C ARG A 99 -10.26 1.70 11.16
N GLN A 100 -9.57 0.92 12.00
CA GLN A 100 -9.25 1.29 13.38
C GLN A 100 -8.02 2.22 13.48
N GLY A 101 -7.38 2.57 12.37
CA GLY A 101 -6.16 3.36 12.33
C GLY A 101 -4.90 2.58 12.73
N ASN A 102 -4.99 1.25 12.74
CA ASN A 102 -3.92 0.33 13.11
C ASN A 102 -3.23 -0.25 11.86
N ALA A 103 -1.94 -0.53 11.99
CA ALA A 103 -1.21 -1.27 10.98
C ALA A 103 -1.54 -2.77 11.05
N PHE A 104 -1.59 -3.44 9.90
CA PHE A 104 -1.79 -4.88 9.81
C PHE A 104 -0.59 -5.52 9.12
N TYR A 105 -0.06 -6.59 9.72
CA TYR A 105 1.00 -7.38 9.12
C TYR A 105 0.59 -8.85 9.19
N GLY A 106 0.58 -9.52 8.05
CA GLY A 106 0.15 -10.91 7.98
C GLY A 106 0.09 -11.45 6.56
N MET A 107 -0.17 -12.74 6.48
CA MET A 107 -0.23 -13.47 5.23
C MET A 107 -1.62 -13.32 4.60
N VAL A 108 -1.67 -12.92 3.34
CA VAL A 108 -2.91 -12.73 2.59
C VAL A 108 -2.78 -13.44 1.24
N ASP A 109 -3.80 -14.21 0.87
CA ASP A 109 -3.91 -14.72 -0.49
C ASP A 109 -4.33 -13.58 -1.43
N ILE A 110 -3.49 -13.31 -2.42
CA ILE A 110 -3.79 -12.33 -3.46
C ILE A 110 -3.69 -13.04 -4.79
N LEU A 111 -4.86 -13.27 -5.40
CA LEU A 111 -4.99 -13.92 -6.70
C LEU A 111 -4.47 -15.36 -6.73
N GLY A 112 -4.69 -16.13 -5.65
CA GLY A 112 -4.26 -17.54 -5.55
C GLY A 112 -2.77 -17.70 -5.24
N LYS A 113 -2.11 -16.64 -4.78
CA LYS A 113 -0.73 -16.64 -4.34
C LYS A 113 -0.66 -16.10 -2.92
N LEU A 114 0.07 -16.80 -2.05
CA LEU A 114 0.26 -16.37 -0.68
C LEU A 114 1.30 -15.25 -0.64
N TYR A 115 0.92 -14.08 -0.15
CA TYR A 115 1.84 -12.98 0.08
C TYR A 115 1.98 -12.73 1.58
N ASP A 116 3.19 -12.51 2.06
CA ASP A 116 3.39 -11.86 3.35
C ASP A 116 3.22 -10.35 3.13
N THR A 117 2.29 -9.73 3.84
CA THR A 117 1.82 -8.38 3.53
C THR A 117 1.82 -7.49 4.76
N GLY A 118 2.15 -6.21 4.55
CA GLY A 118 1.99 -5.15 5.52
C GLY A 118 1.08 -4.07 4.96
N TYR A 119 0.14 -3.61 5.77
CA TYR A 119 -0.78 -2.52 5.46
C TYR A 119 -0.68 -1.45 6.54
N GLU A 120 -0.48 -0.20 6.14
CA GLU A 120 -0.46 0.93 7.06
C GLU A 120 -1.37 2.06 6.57
N PRO A 121 -2.15 2.71 7.47
CA PRO A 121 -3.07 3.75 7.07
C PRO A 121 -2.32 5.03 6.68
N ILE A 122 -2.73 5.64 5.56
CA ILE A 122 -2.29 6.97 5.13
C ILE A 122 -3.23 7.98 5.78
N LYS A 123 -2.72 8.79 6.72
CA LYS A 123 -3.47 9.85 7.38
C LYS A 123 -3.15 11.20 6.76
N ASN A 124 -4.18 12.01 6.49
CA ASN A 124 -4.01 13.40 6.09
C ASN A 124 -3.59 14.28 7.29
N ALA A 125 -3.38 15.59 7.07
CA ALA A 125 -3.05 16.54 8.13
C ALA A 125 -4.13 16.66 9.22
N GLY A 126 -5.38 16.29 8.91
CA GLY A 126 -6.50 16.24 9.86
C GLY A 126 -6.59 14.93 10.66
N GLY A 127 -5.68 13.97 10.44
CA GLY A 127 -5.70 12.66 11.09
C GLY A 127 -6.66 11.65 10.46
N GLU A 128 -7.33 12.01 9.37
CA GLU A 128 -8.28 11.14 8.67
C GLU A 128 -7.53 10.17 7.75
N ILE A 129 -7.98 8.92 7.75
CA ILE A 129 -7.44 7.90 6.86
C ILE A 129 -7.96 8.17 5.44
N ILE A 130 -7.06 8.54 4.54
CA ILE A 130 -7.35 8.85 3.14
C ILE A 130 -6.79 7.81 2.16
N GLY A 131 -6.03 6.84 2.67
CA GLY A 131 -5.45 5.78 1.85
C GLY A 131 -4.77 4.70 2.70
N VAL A 132 -4.12 3.76 2.03
CA VAL A 132 -3.37 2.67 2.66
C VAL A 132 -2.09 2.42 1.88
N TYR A 133 -0.96 2.35 2.59
CA TYR A 133 0.28 1.80 2.09
C TYR A 133 0.21 0.29 2.18
N TYR A 134 0.60 -0.39 1.11
CA TYR A 134 0.74 -1.83 1.08
C TYR A 134 2.14 -2.20 0.62
N ILE A 135 2.74 -3.14 1.33
CA ILE A 135 3.95 -3.85 0.95
C ILE A 135 3.66 -5.34 1.01
N GLY A 136 4.12 -6.10 0.03
CA GLY A 136 3.96 -7.55 0.03
C GLY A 136 5.15 -8.28 -0.56
N TYR A 137 5.49 -9.42 0.01
CA TYR A 137 6.47 -10.37 -0.53
C TYR A 137 5.75 -11.65 -0.92
N LEU A 138 5.96 -12.08 -2.16
CA LEU A 138 5.44 -13.37 -2.60
C LEU A 138 6.14 -14.45 -1.77
N MET A 139 5.34 -15.29 -1.11
CA MET A 139 5.85 -16.51 -0.51
C MET A 139 5.73 -17.62 -1.56
N GLU A 140 6.88 -17.92 -2.18
CA GLU A 140 7.11 -19.10 -3.01
C GLU A 140 7.62 -20.27 -2.17
#